data_AF-A0A8J8PEF6-F1
#
_entry.id   AF-A0A8J8PEF6-F1
#
_cell.length_a   1.000
_cell.length_b   1.000
_cell.length_c   1.000
_cell.angle_alpha   90.00
_cell.angle_beta   90.00
_cell.angle_gamma   90.00
#
_symmetry.space_group_name_H-M   'P 1'
#
loop_
_entity.id
_entity.type
_entity.pdbx_description
1 polymer ?
#
loop_
_entity_poly.entity_id
_entity_poly.type
_entity_poly.pdbx_seq_one_letter_code
_entity_poly.pdbx_strand_id
1 'polypeptide(L)'
;MVLSTTEISWWVVAVLAYGVGDYLTTVIAVRRYSVVEANPVVRRLLSREPDPVGFAVLKLATLGVCFAGFLAIADSPIAIGIPVAIAVLGLAVTLSNLRAIANSQSAT
;
A
#
# COMPACT_ATOMS: atom_id res chain seq x y z
N MET A 1 -16.15 -11.15 -18.72
CA MET A 1 -14.82 -11.39 -18.14
C MET A 1 -15.00 -12.11 -16.82
N VAL A 2 -14.42 -13.30 -16.65
CA VAL A 2 -14.47 -14.05 -15.39
C VAL A 2 -13.04 -14.12 -14.86
N LEU A 3 -12.81 -13.62 -13.65
CA LEU A 3 -11.49 -13.67 -13.02
C LEU A 3 -11.16 -15.11 -12.63
N SER A 4 -9.92 -15.52 -12.88
CA SER A 4 -9.41 -16.80 -12.40
C SER A 4 -9.17 -16.75 -10.88
N THR A 5 -9.21 -17.93 -10.24
CA THR A 5 -8.88 -18.08 -8.81
C THR A 5 -7.50 -17.50 -8.49
N THR A 6 -6.52 -17.65 -9.39
CA THR A 6 -5.16 -17.13 -9.22
C THR A 6 -5.14 -15.61 -9.20
N GLU A 7 -5.84 -14.94 -10.12
CA GLU A 7 -5.92 -13.48 -10.15
C GLU A 7 -6.63 -12.94 -8.90
N ILE A 8 -7.72 -13.59 -8.48
CA ILE A 8 -8.43 -13.23 -7.25
C ILE A 8 -7.48 -13.34 -6.04
N SER A 9 -6.72 -14.43 -5.96
CA SER A 9 -5.74 -14.65 -4.88
C SER A 9 -4.71 -13.53 -4.82
N TRP A 10 -4.15 -13.13 -5.96
CA TRP A 10 -3.18 -12.04 -6.03
C TRP A 10 -3.78 -10.68 -5.69
N TRP A 11 -5.02 -10.41 -6.10
CA TRP A 11 -5.74 -9.19 -5.70
C TRP A 11 -5.99 -9.15 -4.19
N VAL A 12 -6.37 -10.27 -3.58
CA VAL A 12 -6.52 -10.38 -2.12
C VAL A 12 -5.20 -10.08 -1.43
N VAL A 13 -4.09 -10.70 -1.88
CA VAL A 13 -2.75 -10.44 -1.32
C VAL A 13 -2.36 -8.96 -1.51
N ALA A 14 -2.62 -8.37 -2.68
CA ALA A 14 -2.35 -6.97 -2.96
C ALA A 14 -3.12 -6.04 -2.01
N VAL A 15 -4.41 -6.28 -1.80
CA VAL A 15 -5.25 -5.51 -0.88
C VAL A 15 -4.78 -5.67 0.57
N LEU A 16 -4.40 -6.88 0.98
CA LEU A 16 -3.90 -7.12 2.34
C LEU A 16 -2.53 -6.48 2.59
N ALA A 17 -1.60 -6.61 1.65
CA ALA A 17 -0.25 -6.08 1.81
C ALA A 17 -0.20 -4.56 1.60
N TYR A 18 -0.65 -4.08 0.44
CA TYR A 18 -0.59 -2.67 0.07
C TYR A 18 -1.74 -1.87 0.69
N GLY A 19 -2.95 -2.42 0.76
CA GLY A 19 -4.07 -1.73 1.39
C GLY A 19 -3.95 -1.73 2.91
N VAL A 20 -4.15 -2.90 3.52
CA VAL A 20 -4.30 -3.03 4.98
C VAL A 20 -2.97 -2.91 5.73
N GLY A 21 -1.96 -3.68 5.35
CA GLY A 21 -0.66 -3.74 6.04
C GLY A 21 0.05 -2.40 6.06
N ASP A 22 0.22 -1.80 4.88
CA ASP A 22 0.84 -0.47 4.77
C ASP A 22 0.00 0.61 5.48
N TYR A 23 -1.33 0.59 5.34
CA TYR A 23 -2.20 1.54 6.06
C TYR A 23 -2.02 1.49 7.57
N LEU A 24 -2.15 0.29 8.16
CA LEU A 24 -2.04 0.13 9.60
C LEU A 24 -0.64 0.53 10.10
N THR A 25 0.40 0.11 9.39
CA THR A 25 1.78 0.42 9.81
C THR A 25 2.11 1.90 9.70
N THR A 26 1.67 2.60 8.66
CA THR A 26 1.85 4.05 8.53
C THR A 26 1.06 4.82 9.59
N VAL A 27 -0.22 4.49 9.79
CA VAL A 27 -1.04 5.18 10.80
C VAL A 27 -0.49 4.97 12.21
N ILE A 28 -0.02 3.76 12.54
CA ILE A 28 0.65 3.49 13.81
C ILE A 28 1.95 4.28 13.93
N ALA A 29 2.80 4.28 12.89
CA ALA A 29 4.07 5.00 12.91
C ALA A 29 3.88 6.51 13.15
N VAL A 30 2.94 7.13 12.42
CA VAL A 30 2.63 8.55 12.52
C VAL A 30 2.01 8.90 13.87
N ARG A 31 1.00 8.14 14.33
CA ARG A 31 0.26 8.48 15.55
C ARG A 31 0.99 8.16 16.85
N ARG A 32 1.81 7.10 16.90
CA ARG A 32 2.42 6.63 18.15
C ARG A 32 3.87 7.06 18.35
N TYR A 33 4.63 7.28 17.28
CA TYR A 33 6.09 7.41 17.38
C TYR A 33 6.63 8.72 16.83
N SER A 34 5.78 9.64 16.38
CA SER A 34 6.18 10.93 15.77
C SER A 34 7.22 10.73 14.66
N VAL A 35 7.21 9.58 14.00
CA VAL A 35 8.15 9.25 12.92
C VAL A 35 7.73 10.10 11.73
N VAL A 36 8.51 11.16 11.50
CA VAL A 36 8.30 12.06 10.36
C VAL A 36 8.43 11.24 9.09
N GLU A 37 7.35 11.21 8.31
CA GLU A 37 7.26 10.42 7.09
C GLU A 37 8.35 10.87 6.09
N ALA A 38 9.33 9.99 5.86
CA ALA A 38 10.52 10.32 5.07
C ALA A 38 10.25 10.41 3.56
N ASN A 39 9.10 9.90 3.08
CA ASN A 39 8.78 9.87 1.67
C ASN A 39 8.33 11.26 1.17
N PRO A 40 9.13 11.96 0.34
CA PRO A 40 8.80 13.32 -0.10
C PRO A 40 7.54 13.39 -0.96
N VAL A 41 7.15 12.29 -1.61
CA VAL A 41 5.92 12.21 -2.41
C VAL A 41 4.69 12.20 -1.51
N VAL A 42 4.69 11.39 -0.45
CA VAL A 42 3.57 11.32 0.51
C VAL A 42 3.44 12.63 1.27
N ARG A 43 4.58 13.21 1.69
CA ARG A 43 4.62 14.53 2.35
C ARG A 43 4.07 15.68 1.51
N ARG A 44 4.17 15.58 0.18
CA ARG A 44 3.65 16.58 -0.77
C ARG A 44 2.16 16.41 -1.07
N LEU A 45 1.66 15.19 -1.00
CA LEU A 45 0.26 14.85 -1.26
C LEU A 45 -0.62 14.94 -0.01
N LEU A 46 -0.09 14.58 1.17
CA LEU A 46 -0.88 14.41 2.40
C LEU A 46 -0.42 15.32 3.56
N SER A 47 0.46 16.28 3.30
CA SER A 47 1.12 17.14 4.31
C SER A 47 2.10 16.37 5.22
N ARG A 48 2.76 17.07 6.16
CA ARG A 48 3.78 16.48 7.06
C ARG A 48 3.20 15.42 8.02
N GLU A 49 1.92 15.52 8.32
CA GLU A 49 1.16 14.58 9.12
C GLU A 49 0.03 14.05 8.24
N PRO A 50 0.17 12.85 7.67
CA PRO A 50 -0.87 12.26 6.85
C PRO A 50 -2.14 12.08 7.68
N ASP A 51 -3.20 12.78 7.31
CA ASP A 51 -4.52 12.49 7.83
C ASP A 51 -4.89 11.03 7.45
N PRO A 52 -5.26 10.16 8.40
CA PRO A 52 -5.57 8.75 8.11
C PRO A 52 -6.67 8.60 7.05
N VAL A 53 -7.65 9.51 7.02
CA VAL A 53 -8.70 9.48 6.00
C VAL A 53 -8.12 9.81 4.62
N GLY A 54 -7.31 10.87 4.51
CA GLY A 54 -6.59 11.19 3.28
C GLY A 54 -5.70 10.03 2.77
N PHE A 55 -4.98 9.35 3.67
CA PHE A 55 -4.15 8.20 3.31
C PHE A 55 -4.98 7.00 2.83
N ALA A 56 -6.11 6.71 3.50
CA ALA A 56 -7.03 5.66 3.08
C ALA A 56 -7.63 5.95 1.70
N VAL A 57 -8.05 7.20 1.45
CA VAL A 57 -8.59 7.63 0.14
C VAL A 57 -7.52 7.47 -0.94
N LEU A 58 -6.29 7.90 -0.70
CA LEU A 58 -5.19 7.74 -1.65
C LEU A 58 -4.97 6.27 -2.00
N LYS A 59 -4.94 5.37 -1.01
CA LYS A 59 -4.79 3.93 -1.24
C LYS A 59 -5.92 3.33 -2.04
N LEU A 60 -7.17 3.65 -1.70
CA LEU A 60 -8.34 3.19 -2.44
C LEU A 60 -8.33 3.70 -3.88
N ALA A 61 -7.94 4.96 -4.09
CA ALA A 61 -7.78 5.54 -5.42
C ALA A 61 -6.69 4.81 -6.22
N THR A 62 -5.52 4.55 -5.63
CA THR A 62 -4.44 3.80 -6.28
C THR A 62 -4.88 2.38 -6.65
N LEU A 63 -5.49 1.64 -5.71
CA LEU A 63 -6.01 0.30 -5.96
C LEU A 63 -7.08 0.31 -7.06
N GLY A 64 -7.99 1.29 -7.04
CA GLY A 64 -9.03 1.47 -8.04
C GLY A 64 -8.46 1.73 -9.45
N VAL A 65 -7.48 2.63 -9.56
CA VAL A 65 -6.80 2.92 -10.84
C VAL A 65 -6.05 1.70 -11.36
N CYS A 66 -5.32 0.99 -10.50
CA CYS A 66 -4.61 -0.22 -10.89
C CYS A 66 -5.59 -1.33 -11.31
N PHE A 67 -6.71 -1.49 -10.60
CA PHE A 67 -7.74 -2.46 -10.95
C PHE A 67 -8.40 -2.11 -12.29
N ALA A 68 -8.70 -0.83 -12.53
CA ALA A 68 -9.20 -0.38 -13.83
C ALA A 68 -8.19 -0.65 -14.97
N GLY A 69 -6.90 -0.39 -14.72
CA GLY A 69 -5.82 -0.73 -15.65
C GLY A 69 -5.73 -2.24 -15.93
N PHE A 70 -5.90 -3.07 -14.89
CA PHE A 70 -5.99 -4.52 -15.05
C PHE A 70 -7.19 -4.92 -15.92
N LEU A 71 -8.38 -4.37 -15.68
CA LEU A 71 -9.56 -4.65 -16.51
C LEU A 71 -9.35 -4.26 -17.97
N ALA A 72 -8.59 -3.20 -18.24
CA ALA A 72 -8.28 -2.77 -19.61
C ALA A 72 -7.37 -3.75 -20.38
N ILE A 73 -6.63 -4.61 -19.67
CA ILE A 73 -5.70 -5.58 -20.27
C ILE A 73 -5.97 -7.02 -19.85
N ALA A 74 -7.13 -7.31 -19.25
CA ALA A 74 -7.38 -8.58 -18.56
C ALA A 74 -7.30 -9.82 -19.48
N ASP A 75 -7.52 -9.66 -20.79
CA ASP A 75 -7.34 -10.75 -21.76
C ASP A 75 -5.86 -11.07 -22.05
N SER A 76 -4.94 -10.24 -21.54
CA SER A 76 -3.50 -10.41 -21.72
C SER A 76 -2.87 -11.21 -20.58
N PRO A 77 -1.97 -12.17 -20.87
CA PRO A 77 -1.25 -12.94 -19.84
C PRO A 77 -0.44 -12.07 -18.87
N ILE A 78 -0.09 -10.84 -19.26
CA ILE A 78 0.67 -9.91 -18.42
C ILE A 78 -0.19 -9.21 -17.35
N ALA A 79 -1.53 -9.30 -17.43
CA ALA A 79 -2.44 -8.62 -16.52
C ALA A 79 -2.22 -9.02 -15.06
N ILE A 80 -1.90 -10.30 -14.81
CA ILE A 80 -1.56 -10.82 -13.48
C ILE A 80 -0.34 -10.11 -12.85
N GLY A 81 0.53 -9.51 -13.68
CA GLY A 81 1.67 -8.73 -13.21
C GLY A 81 1.27 -7.52 -12.38
N ILE A 82 0.07 -6.94 -12.61
CA ILE A 82 -0.43 -5.78 -11.86
C ILE A 82 -0.66 -6.13 -10.37
N PRO A 83 -1.54 -7.07 -10.01
CA PRO A 83 -1.74 -7.40 -8.60
C PRO A 83 -0.49 -7.98 -7.93
N VAL A 84 0.36 -8.71 -8.67
CA VAL A 84 1.66 -9.19 -8.15
C VAL A 84 2.58 -8.02 -7.78
N ALA A 85 2.73 -7.02 -8.67
CA ALA A 85 3.57 -5.86 -8.41
C ALA A 85 3.07 -5.04 -7.21
N ILE A 86 1.74 -4.87 -7.08
CA ILE A 86 1.12 -4.18 -5.94
C ILE A 86 1.39 -4.94 -4.64
N ALA A 87 1.24 -6.27 -4.64
CA ALA A 87 1.54 -7.11 -3.48
C ALA A 87 3.00 -6.96 -3.02
N VAL A 88 3.95 -7.05 -3.96
CA VAL A 88 5.39 -6.89 -3.66
C VAL A 88 5.69 -5.50 -3.10
N LEU A 89 5.16 -4.44 -3.72
CA LEU A 89 5.34 -3.08 -3.26
C LEU A 89 4.74 -2.89 -1.85
N GLY A 90 3.52 -3.39 -1.62
CA GLY A 90 2.86 -3.35 -0.32
C GLY A 90 3.67 -4.03 0.78
N LEU A 91 4.22 -5.21 0.51
CA LEU A 91 5.09 -5.91 1.45
C LEU A 91 6.37 -5.12 1.74
N ALA A 92 7.02 -4.57 0.71
CA ALA A 92 8.25 -3.79 0.87
C ALA A 92 8.02 -2.54 1.74
N VAL A 93 6.94 -1.79 1.48
CA VAL A 93 6.61 -0.59 2.27
C VAL A 93 6.21 -0.97 3.69
N THR A 94 5.36 -1.99 3.88
CA THR A 94 4.99 -2.48 5.21
C THR A 94 6.21 -2.86 6.04
N LEU A 95 7.17 -3.59 5.45
CA LEU A 95 8.41 -3.96 6.12
C LEU A 95 9.29 -2.74 6.45
N SER A 96 9.34 -1.76 5.55
CA SER A 96 10.04 -0.49 5.80
C SER A 96 9.44 0.26 6.99
N ASN A 97 8.11 0.38 7.05
CA ASN A 97 7.39 1.02 8.14
C ASN A 97 7.62 0.28 9.47
N LEU A 98 7.54 -1.06 9.47
CA LEU A 98 7.82 -1.86 10.66
C LEU A 98 9.25 -1.68 11.17
N ARG A 99 10.24 -1.61 10.28
CA ARG A 99 11.63 -1.33 10.65
C ARG A 99 11.79 0.07 11.24
N ALA A 100 11.14 1.07 10.67
CA ALA A 100 11.16 2.42 11.21
C ALA A 100 10.56 2.47 12.64
N ILE A 101 9.44 1.78 12.86
CA ILE A 101 8.82 1.64 14.18
C ILE A 101 9.78 0.94 15.16
N ALA A 102 10.37 -0.20 14.78
CA ALA A 102 11.29 -0.95 15.64
C ALA A 102 12.52 -0.14 16.05
N ASN A 103 13.11 0.61 15.11
CA ASN A 103 14.25 1.48 15.39
C ASN A 103 13.88 2.64 16.33
N SER A 104 12.66 3.19 16.22
CA SER A 104 12.20 4.25 17.11
C SER A 104 12.02 3.79 18.56
N GLN A 105 11.65 2.53 18.80
CA GLN A 105 11.51 1.96 20.14
C GLN A 105 12.85 1.66 20.82
N SER A 106 13.93 1.54 20.06
CA SER A 106 15.28 1.27 20.61
C SER A 106 16.01 2.54 21.05
N ALA A 107 15.44 3.72 20.78
CA ALA A 107 16.01 5.03 21.11
C ALA A 107 15.42 5.66 22.38
N THR A 108 14.44 4.99 23.01
CA THR A 108 13.82 5.35 24.30
C THR A 108 14.27 4.39 25.39
#